data_AF-A0A965PDC9-F1
#
_entry.id   AF-A0A965PDC9-F1
#
_cell.length_a   1.000
_cell.length_b   1.000
_cell.length_c   1.000
_cell.angle_alpha   90.00
_cell.angle_beta   90.00
_cell.angle_gamma   90.00
#
_symmetry.space_group_name_H-M   'P 1'
#
loop_
_entity.id
_entity.type
_entity.pdbx_description
1 polymer ?
#
loop_
_entity_poly.entity_id
_entity_poly.type
_entity_poly.pdbx_seq_one_letter_code
_entity_poly.pdbx_strand_id
1 'polypeptide(L)' 'TYRILCPWHPSISTRSRLIWSDWGTTRYLNIRGATDKDQRRRNMELIAVEVVL' A
#
# COMPACT_ATOMS: atom_id res chain seq x y z
N THR A 1 -6.84 4.76 8.79
CA THR A 1 -6.69 4.31 7.38
C THR A 1 -5.68 5.20 6.69
N TYR A 2 -4.73 4.61 5.97
CA TYR A 2 -3.64 5.30 5.26
C TYR A 2 -3.92 5.33 3.76
N ARG A 3 -3.57 6.44 3.11
CA ARG A 3 -3.51 6.57 1.64
C ARG A 3 -2.06 6.77 1.25
N ILE A 4 -1.53 5.88 0.42
CA ILE A 4 -0.11 5.82 0.09
C ILE A 4 0.02 5.91 -1.42
N LEU A 5 0.83 6.87 -1.89
CA LEU A 5 1.20 6.98 -3.28
C LEU A 5 2.54 6.28 -3.49
N CYS A 6 2.61 5.33 -4.42
CA CYS A 6 3.84 4.62 -4.75
C CYS A 6 3.94 4.41 -6.27
N PRO A 7 5.13 4.05 -6.78
CA PRO A 7 5.27 3.56 -8.14
C PRO A 7 4.31 2.41 -8.39
N TRP A 8 3.76 2.35 -9.60
CA TRP A 8 2.90 1.24 -9.99
C TRP A 8 3.70 -0.06 -10.06
N HIS A 9 3.11 -1.17 -9.61
CA HIS A 9 3.73 -2.48 -9.72
C HIS A 9 2.68 -3.57 -10.00
N PRO A 10 2.90 -4.48 -10.97
CA PRO A 10 1.89 -5.43 -11.42
C PRO A 10 1.51 -6.48 -10.36
N SER A 11 2.41 -6.78 -9.43
CA SER A 11 2.16 -7.77 -8.37
C SER A 11 1.50 -7.21 -7.11
N ILE A 12 1.37 -5.88 -7.01
CA ILE A 12 0.74 -5.25 -5.85
C ILE A 12 -0.78 -5.29 -6.03
N SER A 13 -1.46 -5.92 -5.07
CA SER A 13 -2.92 -6.04 -5.05
C SER A 13 -3.46 -5.95 -3.63
N THR A 14 -4.78 -6.01 -3.48
CA THR A 14 -5.44 -6.07 -2.15
C THR A 14 -5.15 -7.36 -1.38
N ARG A 15 -4.54 -8.38 -2.02
CA ARG A 15 -4.06 -9.59 -1.33
C ARG A 15 -2.66 -9.43 -0.76
N SER A 16 -1.94 -8.39 -1.16
CA SER A 16 -0.61 -8.09 -0.65
C SER A 16 -0.72 -7.42 0.74
N ARG A 17 0.34 -7.58 1.55
CA ARG A 17 0.51 -6.86 2.82
C ARG A 17 1.62 -5.85 2.68
N LEU A 18 1.48 -4.72 3.37
CA LEU A 18 2.49 -3.69 3.43
C LEU A 18 3.16 -3.70 4.81
N ILE A 19 4.48 -3.67 4.80
CA ILE A 19 5.31 -3.49 5.99
C ILE A 19 5.89 -2.10 5.89
N TRP A 20 5.57 -1.23 6.84
CA TRP A 20 6.15 0.10 6.95
C TRP A 20 7.13 0.09 8.12
N SER A 21 8.42 0.19 7.80
CA SER A 21 9.49 0.37 8.79
C SER A 21 9.97 1.81 8.79
N ASP A 22 9.93 2.46 9.94
CA ASP A 22 10.40 3.84 10.14
C ASP A 22 11.21 3.94 11.45
N TRP A 23 12.52 4.17 11.32
CA TRP A 23 13.49 4.36 12.42
C TRP A 23 13.23 3.50 13.68
N GLY A 24 13.03 2.19 13.49
CA GLY A 24 12.84 1.22 14.58
C GLY A 24 11.38 0.88 14.89
N THR A 25 10.41 1.59 14.32
CA THR A 25 8.98 1.23 14.38
C THR A 25 8.57 0.45 13.14
N THR A 26 8.04 -0.75 13.32
CA THR A 26 7.46 -1.54 12.22
C THR A 26 5.95 -1.62 12.37
N ARG A 27 5.22 -1.24 11.31
CA ARG A 27 3.76 -1.36 11.21
C ARG A 27 3.41 -2.36 10.12
N TYR A 28 2.42 -3.20 10.41
CA TYR A 28 1.86 -4.14 9.44
C TYR A 28 0.51 -3.62 8.97
N LEU A 29 0.33 -3.49 7.66
CA LEU A 29 -0.86 -2.92 7.05
C LEU A 29 -1.48 -3.90 6.05
N ASN A 30 -2.79 -4.09 6.12
CA ASN A 30 -3.56 -4.78 5.08
C ASN A 30 -3.98 -3.77 4.01
N ILE A 31 -3.77 -4.11 2.73
CA ILE A 31 -4.21 -3.29 1.60
C ILE A 31 -5.70 -3.55 1.35
N ARG A 32 -6.51 -2.49 1.34
CA ARG A 32 -7.95 -2.50 1.07
C ARG A 32 -8.30 -2.00 -0.32
N GLY A 33 -7.43 -1.21 -0.93
CA GLY A 33 -7.57 -0.73 -2.31
C GLY A 33 -6.21 -0.55 -2.96
N ALA A 34 -6.12 -0.87 -4.24
CA ALA A 34 -4.93 -0.71 -5.06
C ALA A 34 -5.36 -0.28 -6.46
N THR A 35 -5.12 0.99 -6.81
CA THR A 35 -5.66 1.58 -8.03
C THR A 35 -4.55 2.28 -8.82
N ASP A 36 -4.45 2.01 -10.12
CA ASP A 36 -3.61 2.81 -11.03
C ASP A 36 -4.21 4.22 -11.13
N LYS A 37 -3.53 5.19 -10.53
CA LYS A 37 -4.06 6.55 -10.33
C LYS A 37 -4.21 7.29 -11.66
N ASP A 38 -3.26 7.10 -12.57
CA ASP A 38 -3.19 7.82 -13.84
C ASP A 38 -3.65 6.97 -15.02
N GLN A 39 -4.03 5.71 -14.79
CA GLN A 39 -4.29 4.70 -15.83
C GLN A 39 -3.14 4.56 -16.84
N ARG A 40 -1.93 4.92 -16.41
CA ARG A 40 -0.70 4.94 -17.22
C ARG A 40 0.39 4.05 -16.63
N ARG A 41 0.08 3.28 -15.58
CA ARG A 41 1.02 2.39 -14.88
C ARG A 41 2.30 3.09 -14.41
N ARG A 42 2.17 4.36 -13.99
CA ARG A 42 3.29 5.14 -13.43
C ARG A 42 3.25 5.15 -11.91
N ASN A 43 2.10 5.54 -11.37
CA ASN A 43 1.85 5.61 -9.95
C ASN A 43 0.54 4.88 -9.63
N MET A 44 0.50 4.24 -8.47
CA MET A 44 -0.71 3.67 -7.92
C MET A 44 -0.99 4.27 -6.54
N GLU A 45 -2.27 4.36 -6.22
CA GLU A 45 -2.74 4.70 -4.89
C GLU A 45 -3.11 3.43 -4.14
N LEU A 46 -2.56 3.27 -2.95
CA LEU A 46 -2.90 2.21 -2.02
C LEU A 46 -3.73 2.78 -0.87
N ILE A 47 -4.83 2.11 -0.56
CA ILE A 47 -5.61 2.34 0.66
C ILE A 47 -5.25 1.20 1.60
N ALA A 48 -4.67 1.51 2.76
CA ALA A 48 -4.19 0.52 3.71
C ALA A 48 -4.74 0.76 5.13
N VAL A 49 -4.91 -0.31 5.89
CA VAL A 49 -5.37 -0.26 7.29
C VAL A 49 -4.39 -1.04 8.14
N GLU A 50 -4.00 -0.47 9.27
CA GLU A 50 -3.10 -1.10 10.21
C GLU A 50 -3.72 -2.31 10.87
N VAL A 51 -2.92 -3.36 11.01
CA VAL A 51 -3.26 -4.56 11.74
C VAL A 51 -2.75 -4.36 13.16
N VAL A 52 -3.67 -4.19 14.10
CA VAL A 52 -3.34 -4.27 15.52
C VAL A 52 -3.26 -5.76 15.85
N LEU A 53 -2.08 -6.22 16.24
CA LEU A 53 -1.83 -7.57 16.75
C LEU A 53 -2.09 -7.62 18.25
#